data_AF-A0A7C4C2F0-F1
#
_entry.id   AF-A0A7C4C2F0-F1
#
_cell.length_a   1.000
_cell.length_b   1.000
_cell.length_c   1.000
_cell.angle_alpha   90.00
_cell.angle_beta   90.00
_cell.angle_gamma   90.00
#
_symmetry.space_group_name_H-M   'P 1'
#
loop_
_entity.id
_entity.type
_entity.pdbx_description
1 polymer ?
#
loop_
_entity_poly.entity_id
_entity_poly.type
_entity_poly.pdbx_seq_one_letter_code
_entity_poly.pdbx_strand_id
1 'polypeptide(L)' 'ARREGWIVSSSRIALIGDHENDIRAAQRNGIRSIAVATGLSSAAELAACRPDLLVPDLTQLQLKELL' A
#
# COMPACT_ATOMS: atom_id res chain seq x y z
N ALA A 1 10.86 -2.10 -13.70
CA ALA A 1 9.40 -2.26 -13.83
C ALA A 1 8.86 -1.72 -15.16
N ARG A 2 8.75 -0.40 -15.39
CA ARG A 2 8.28 0.16 -16.69
C ARG A 2 9.20 -0.19 -17.87
N ARG A 3 10.51 0.00 -17.70
CA ARG A 3 11.53 -0.37 -18.71
C ARG A 3 11.57 -1.87 -18.98
N GLU A 4 11.22 -2.69 -18.00
CA GLU A 4 11.18 -4.15 -18.10
C GLU A 4 9.84 -4.67 -18.67
N GLY A 5 8.90 -3.78 -19.04
CA GLY A 5 7.59 -4.15 -19.58
C GLY A 5 6.58 -4.69 -18.57
N TRP A 6 6.89 -4.72 -17.27
CA TRP A 6 6.00 -5.29 -16.23
C TRP A 6 4.83 -4.37 -15.86
N ILE A 7 4.93 -3.08 -16.19
CA ILE A 7 3.89 -2.09 -15.93
C ILE A 7 3.46 -1.51 -17.27
N VAL A 8 2.20 -1.76 -17.62
CA VAL A 8 1.50 -1.14 -18.74
C VAL A 8 0.60 -0.01 -18.24
N SER A 9 0.05 0.79 -19.15
CA SER A 9 -0.81 1.94 -18.78
C SER A 9 -2.08 1.55 -18.01
N SER A 10 -2.58 0.33 -18.22
CA SER A 10 -3.76 -0.21 -17.53
C SER A 10 -3.44 -0.97 -16.23
N SER A 11 -2.17 -1.07 -15.85
CA SER A 11 -1.78 -1.77 -14.62
C SER A 11 -2.35 -1.06 -13.40
N ARG A 12 -3.08 -1.82 -12.57
CA ARG A 12 -3.43 -1.39 -11.22
C ARG A 12 -2.20 -1.60 -10.33
N ILE A 13 -1.82 -0.55 -9.62
CA ILE A 13 -0.61 -0.53 -8.79
C ILE A 13 -1.04 -0.23 -7.36
N ALA A 14 -0.56 -1.05 -6.44
CA ALA A 14 -0.63 -0.81 -5.01
C ALA A 14 0.78 -0.83 -4.42
N LEU A 15 1.01 0.01 -3.41
CA LEU A 15 2.19 -0.03 -2.55
C LEU A 15 1.75 -0.56 -1.19
N ILE A 16 2.44 -1.61 -0.74
CA ILE A 16 2.21 -2.25 0.56
C ILE A 16 3.41 -1.91 1.44
N GLY A 17 3.16 -1.39 2.65
CA GLY A 17 4.23 -1.00 3.59
C GLY A 17 3.75 -0.85 5.03
N ASP A 18 4.71 -0.72 5.95
CA ASP A 18 4.51 -0.68 7.40
C ASP A 18 4.83 0.69 8.02
N HIS A 19 5.15 1.69 7.19
CA HIS A 19 5.50 3.05 7.63
C HIS A 19 4.63 4.10 6.92
N GLU A 20 4.38 5.23 7.59
CA GLU A 20 3.72 6.42 7.02
C GLU A 20 4.36 6.89 5.70
N ASN A 21 5.67 6.68 5.52
CA ASN A 21 6.36 7.06 4.30
C ASN A 21 5.88 6.26 3.08
N ASP A 22 5.51 4.99 3.25
CA ASP A 22 4.97 4.16 2.18
C ASP A 22 3.58 4.68 1.76
N ILE A 23 2.73 4.99 2.74
CA ILE A 23 1.40 5.55 2.50
C ILE A 23 1.52 6.88 1.73
N ARG A 24 2.39 7.78 2.20
CA ARG A 24 2.62 9.09 1.56
C ARG A 24 3.22 8.94 0.16
N ALA A 25 4.10 7.96 -0.04
CA ALA A 25 4.67 7.67 -1.36
C ALA A 25 3.59 7.20 -2.33
N ALA A 26 2.71 6.29 -1.92
CA ALA A 26 1.58 5.85 -2.74
C ALA A 26 0.65 7.00 -3.13
N GLN A 27 0.21 7.79 -2.14
CA GLN A 27 -0.65 8.95 -2.35
C GLN A 27 -0.04 9.95 -3.33
N ARG A 28 1.25 10.29 -3.17
CA ARG A 28 1.97 11.21 -4.08
C ARG A 28 2.09 10.67 -5.50
N ASN A 29 2.11 9.36 -5.69
CA ASN A 29 2.16 8.72 -6.99
C ASN A 29 0.77 8.37 -7.55
N GLY A 30 -0.31 8.69 -6.83
CA GLY A 30 -1.69 8.37 -7.24
C GLY A 30 -1.95 6.87 -7.37
N ILE A 31 -1.24 6.05 -6.59
CA ILE A 31 -1.42 4.59 -6.55
C ILE A 31 -2.05 4.18 -5.22
N ARG A 32 -2.63 2.97 -5.16
CA ARG A 32 -3.29 2.47 -3.96
C ARG A 32 -2.27 2.27 -2.83
N SER A 33 -2.64 2.70 -1.63
CA SER A 33 -1.85 2.57 -0.40
C SER A 33 -2.43 1.49 0.50
N ILE A 34 -1.61 0.51 0.89
CA ILE A 34 -2.01 -0.59 1.77
C ILE A 34 -1.02 -0.65 2.93
N ALA A 35 -1.50 -0.31 4.12
CA ALA A 35 -0.71 -0.31 5.34
C ALA A 35 -0.84 -1.66 6.06
N VAL A 36 0.27 -2.17 6.58
CA VAL A 36 0.32 -3.44 7.33
C VAL A 36 0.92 -3.17 8.71
N ALA A 37 0.16 -3.43 9.77
CA ALA A 37 0.53 -3.08 11.15
C ALA A 37 1.48 -4.09 11.82
N THR A 38 2.47 -4.62 11.07
CA THR A 38 3.46 -5.60 11.56
C THR A 38 4.86 -5.02 11.77
N GLY A 39 5.04 -3.73 11.52
CA GLY A 39 6.37 -3.11 11.45
C GLY A 39 6.55 -1.91 12.37
N LEU A 40 7.27 -0.88 11.90
CA LEU A 40 7.80 0.17 12.78
C LEU A 40 6.71 1.10 13.33
N SER A 41 5.73 1.46 12.49
CA SER A 41 4.65 2.37 12.87
C SER A 41 3.48 1.61 13.45
N SER A 42 2.87 2.17 14.49
CA SER A 42 1.67 1.61 15.11
C SER A 42 0.47 1.69 14.15
N ALA A 43 -0.52 0.81 14.36
CA ALA A 43 -1.78 0.87 13.61
C ALA A 43 -2.47 2.25 13.67
N ALA A 44 -2.32 2.97 14.79
CA ALA A 44 -2.88 4.32 14.96
C ALA A 44 -2.15 5.37 14.11
N GLU A 45 -0.82 5.32 14.08
CA GLU A 45 0.01 6.21 13.24
C GLU A 45 -0.25 5.96 11.74
N LEU A 46 -0.37 4.69 11.35
CA LEU A 46 -0.73 4.29 10.00
C LEU A 46 -2.14 4.78 9.63
N ALA A 47 -3.13 4.59 10.51
CA ALA A 47 -4.50 5.04 10.28
C ALA A 47 -4.60 6.58 10.13
N ALA A 48 -3.80 7.34 10.88
CA ALA A 48 -3.76 8.79 10.78
C ALA A 48 -3.33 9.29 9.38
N CYS A 49 -2.55 8.48 8.65
CA CYS A 49 -2.15 8.78 7.27
C CYS A 49 -3.23 8.46 6.22
N ARG A 50 -4.36 7.86 6.63
CA ARG A 50 -5.51 7.50 5.78
C ARG A 50 -5.10 6.66 4.55
N PRO A 51 -4.53 5.46 4.75
CA PRO A 51 -4.31 4.54 3.64
C PRO A 51 -5.65 4.05 3.06
N ASP A 52 -5.64 3.55 1.83
CA ASP A 52 -6.83 2.96 1.20
C ASP A 52 -7.27 1.67 1.91
N LEU A 53 -6.31 0.94 2.48
CA LEU A 53 -6.54 -0.25 3.30
C LEU A 53 -5.50 -0.31 4.43
N LEU A 54 -5.94 -0.67 5.63
CA LEU A 54 -5.07 -1.00 6.76
C LEU A 54 -5.42 -2.42 7.22
N VAL A 55 -4.43 -3.31 7.22
CA VAL A 55 -4.56 -4.69 7.71
C VAL A 55 -3.63 -4.93 8.89
N PRO A 56 -4.00 -5.80 9.84
CA PRO A 56 -3.14 -6.11 10.98
C PRO A 56 -1.88 -6.87 10.56
N ASP A 57 -1.98 -7.71 9.53
CA ASP A 57 -0.88 -8.48 8.94
C ASP A 57 -1.23 -8.93 7.50
N LEU A 58 -0.26 -9.47 6.78
CA LEU A 58 -0.43 -9.90 5.39
C LEU A 58 -1.38 -11.10 5.21
N THR A 59 -1.66 -11.89 6.26
CA THR A 59 -2.60 -13.03 6.15
C THR A 59 -4.04 -12.55 6.01
N GLN A 60 -4.32 -11.31 6.42
CA GLN A 60 -5.63 -10.68 6.25
C GLN A 60 -5.80 -9.98 4.90
N LEU A 61 -4.72 -9.85 4.11
CA LEU A 61 -4.78 -9.22 2.80
C LEU A 61 -5.24 -10.21 1.73
N GLN A 62 -6.37 -9.92 1.10
CA GLN A 62 -6.92 -10.74 0.03
C GLN A 62 -6.57 -10.16 -1.35
N LEU A 63 -6.27 -11.02 -2.32
CA LEU A 63 -5.92 -10.59 -3.67
C LEU A 63 -6.99 -9.70 -4.31
N LYS A 64 -8.27 -9.92 -3.98
CA LYS A 64 -9.39 -9.09 -4.45
C LYS A 64 -9.33 -7.63 -3.98
N GLU A 65 -8.58 -7.34 -2.92
CA GLU A 65 -8.37 -5.97 -2.39
C GLU A 65 -7.25 -5.24 -3.13
N LEU A 66 -6.42 -5.99 -3.88
CA LEU A 66 -5.37 -5.50 -4.77
C LEU A 66 -5.87 -5.23 -6.19
N LEU A 67 -6.99 -5.86 -6.58
CA LEU A 67 -7.59 -5.79 -7.91
C LEU A 67 -8.65 -4.71 -7.98
#